data_AF-A0A0G0ID75-F1
#
_entry.id   AF-A0A0G0ID75-F1
#
_cell.length_a   1.000
_cell.length_b   1.000
_cell.length_c   1.000
_cell.angle_alpha   90.00
_cell.angle_beta   90.00
_cell.angle_gamma   90.00
#
_symmetry.space_group_name_H-M   'P 1'
#
loop_
_entity.id
_entity.type
_entity.pdbx_description
1 polymer ?
#
loop_
_entity_poly.entity_id
_entity_poly.type
_entity_poly.pdbx_seq_one_letter_code
_entity_poly.pdbx_strand_id
1 'polypeptide(L)'
;MLTDNFLEDIAMEFSWMILAVVFGGNLVYLGTMFAAQQLDKSLPPRHSLIPGTKQKFLYMQDWYTMKYGDVVAVPLIANVFVHLVINGYVNVVQWGIFAILSLILAVTGISMCLTPEHKPDQGFPSAGKASIQGWLHMPYFGVGWSIGTISLINWPLGHIHGPVLWLGLSGGAFYLVCLVAEFKSGNFDPLKKEP
;
A
#
# COMPACT_ATOMS: atom_id res chain seq x y z
N MET A 1 -3.63 -4.01 -43.67
CA MET A 1 -2.34 -4.70 -43.41
C MET A 1 -1.82 -4.17 -42.08
N LEU A 2 -2.42 -4.63 -40.98
CA LEU A 2 -1.87 -4.45 -39.63
C LEU A 2 -1.00 -5.69 -39.45
N THR A 3 0.26 -5.56 -39.84
CA THR A 3 1.23 -6.66 -39.94
C THR A 3 1.60 -7.18 -38.56
N ASP A 4 1.99 -8.45 -38.51
CA ASP A 4 2.33 -9.24 -37.30
C ASP A 4 3.19 -8.51 -36.25
N ASN A 5 3.96 -7.50 -36.64
CA ASN A 5 4.73 -6.61 -35.76
C ASN A 5 3.88 -5.86 -34.70
N PHE A 6 2.61 -5.52 -34.94
CA PHE A 6 1.82 -4.78 -33.96
C PHE A 6 1.47 -5.61 -32.72
N LEU A 7 1.23 -6.91 -32.90
CA LEU A 7 0.98 -7.83 -31.79
C LEU A 7 2.28 -8.19 -31.06
N GLU A 8 3.41 -8.25 -31.76
CA GLU A 8 4.73 -8.42 -31.14
C GLU A 8 5.15 -7.19 -30.33
N ASP A 9 4.93 -5.98 -30.84
CA ASP A 9 5.22 -4.73 -30.11
C ASP A 9 4.34 -4.61 -28.84
N ILE A 10 3.05 -4.97 -28.91
CA ILE A 10 2.18 -5.06 -27.72
C ILE A 10 2.66 -6.15 -26.75
N ALA A 11 3.13 -7.29 -27.26
CA ALA A 11 3.63 -8.39 -26.43
C ALA A 11 4.97 -8.05 -25.73
N MET A 12 5.76 -7.13 -26.28
CA MET A 12 7.03 -6.69 -25.68
C MET A 12 6.88 -5.57 -24.63
N GLU A 13 5.75 -4.88 -24.56
CA GLU A 13 5.53 -3.81 -23.57
C GLU A 13 5.32 -4.31 -22.14
N PHE A 14 4.85 -5.55 -21.98
CA PHE A 14 4.51 -6.11 -20.68
C PHE A 14 5.29 -7.39 -20.36
N SER A 15 5.89 -7.46 -19.18
CA SER A 15 6.64 -8.62 -18.72
C SER A 15 5.95 -9.32 -17.54
N TRP A 16 5.52 -10.56 -17.77
CA TRP A 16 5.03 -11.45 -16.71
C TRP A 16 6.07 -11.70 -15.63
N MET A 17 7.36 -11.70 -15.98
CA MET A 17 8.44 -11.86 -15.01
C MET A 17 8.53 -10.65 -14.08
N ILE A 18 8.42 -9.42 -14.61
CA ILE A 18 8.37 -8.21 -13.78
C ILE A 18 7.18 -8.28 -12.82
N LEU A 19 6.00 -8.64 -13.34
CA LEU A 19 4.81 -8.78 -12.51
C LEU A 19 5.03 -9.80 -11.38
N ALA A 20 5.56 -10.98 -11.69
CA ALA A 20 5.83 -12.02 -10.71
C ALA A 20 6.85 -11.57 -9.63
N VAL A 21 7.90 -10.86 -10.03
CA VAL A 21 8.90 -10.31 -9.10
C VAL A 21 8.29 -9.24 -8.19
N VAL A 22 7.46 -8.35 -8.74
CA VAL A 22 6.76 -7.31 -7.97
C VAL A 22 5.81 -7.93 -6.94
N PHE A 23 5.00 -8.91 -7.36
CA PHE A 23 4.13 -9.65 -6.45
C PHE A 23 4.93 -10.40 -5.38
N GLY A 24 5.98 -11.13 -5.77
CA GLY A 24 6.83 -11.87 -4.85
C GLY A 24 7.49 -10.97 -3.81
N GLY A 25 8.09 -9.86 -4.24
CA GLY A 25 8.72 -8.88 -3.36
C GLY A 25 7.72 -8.25 -2.39
N ASN A 26 6.54 -7.87 -2.87
CA ASN A 26 5.47 -7.35 -2.02
C ASN A 26 5.01 -8.38 -0.99
N LEU A 27 4.78 -9.64 -1.41
CA LEU A 27 4.38 -10.72 -0.49
C LEU A 27 5.43 -11.02 0.56
N VAL A 28 6.73 -10.96 0.23
CA VAL A 28 7.82 -11.09 1.21
C VAL A 28 7.74 -9.96 2.25
N TYR A 29 7.51 -8.71 1.81
CA TYR A 29 7.39 -7.58 2.72
C TYR A 29 6.14 -7.70 3.62
N LEU A 30 4.98 -8.02 3.05
CA LEU A 30 3.74 -8.26 3.81
C LEU A 30 3.90 -9.45 4.76
N GLY A 31 4.56 -10.51 4.34
CA GLY A 31 4.87 -11.66 5.18
C GLY A 31 5.78 -11.30 6.35
N THR A 32 6.74 -10.41 6.13
CA THR A 32 7.61 -9.87 7.20
C THR A 32 6.80 -9.04 8.20
N MET A 33 5.91 -8.16 7.73
CA MET A 33 5.01 -7.40 8.59
C MET A 33 4.06 -8.30 9.38
N PHE A 34 3.51 -9.33 8.73
CA PHE A 34 2.65 -10.32 9.37
C PHE A 34 3.41 -11.09 10.46
N ALA A 35 4.64 -11.55 10.16
CA ALA A 35 5.48 -12.24 11.15
C ALA A 35 5.84 -11.33 12.32
N ALA A 36 6.20 -10.06 12.05
CA ALA A 36 6.45 -9.07 13.09
C ALA A 36 5.24 -8.88 14.01
N GLN A 37 4.03 -8.81 13.45
CA GLN A 37 2.79 -8.74 14.23
C GLN A 37 2.58 -9.99 15.10
N GLN A 38 2.85 -11.19 14.61
CA GLN A 38 2.70 -12.42 15.41
C GLN A 38 3.72 -12.53 16.55
N LEU A 39 4.90 -11.95 16.37
CA LEU A 39 5.98 -11.98 17.34
C LEU A 39 5.90 -10.84 18.36
N ASP A 40 5.10 -9.81 18.09
CA ASP A 40 4.97 -8.64 18.94
C ASP A 40 4.07 -8.92 20.16
N LYS A 41 4.72 -9.16 21.30
CA LYS A 41 4.06 -9.44 22.58
C LYS A 41 3.37 -8.22 23.22
N SER A 42 3.56 -7.03 22.65
CA SER A 42 2.93 -5.80 23.17
C SER A 42 1.50 -5.60 22.64
N LEU A 43 1.08 -6.39 21.65
CA LEU A 43 -0.24 -6.28 21.05
C LEU A 43 -1.33 -6.92 21.93
N PRO A 44 -2.47 -6.24 22.15
CA PRO A 44 -3.67 -6.86 22.70
C PRO A 44 -4.14 -8.04 21.84
N PRO A 45 -4.84 -9.05 22.42
CA PRO A 45 -5.39 -10.15 21.64
C PRO A 45 -6.27 -9.66 20.48
N ARG A 46 -6.18 -10.28 19.32
CA ARG A 46 -7.01 -9.97 18.15
C ARG A 46 -8.50 -10.03 18.52
N HIS A 47 -9.26 -9.01 18.11
CA HIS A 47 -10.68 -8.81 18.41
C HIS A 47 -11.04 -8.62 19.88
N SER A 48 -10.07 -8.43 20.78
CA SER A 48 -10.35 -7.92 22.11
C SER A 48 -10.96 -6.52 22.04
N LEU A 49 -11.69 -6.13 23.09
CA LEU A 49 -12.26 -4.77 23.17
C LEU A 49 -11.17 -3.77 23.53
N ILE A 50 -11.16 -2.63 22.84
CA ILE A 50 -10.30 -1.50 23.20
C ILE A 50 -10.84 -0.93 24.53
N PRO A 51 -10.00 -0.75 25.57
CA PRO A 51 -10.44 -0.29 26.88
C PRO A 51 -11.29 0.98 26.83
N GLY A 52 -12.42 0.97 27.54
CA GLY A 52 -13.37 2.09 27.60
C GLY A 52 -14.23 2.26 26.35
N THR A 53 -14.29 1.25 25.47
CA THR A 53 -15.10 1.28 24.23
C THR A 53 -15.75 -0.07 23.93
N LYS A 54 -16.70 -0.09 22.99
CA LYS A 54 -17.25 -1.32 22.38
C LYS A 54 -16.53 -1.74 21.09
N GLN A 55 -15.45 -1.05 20.71
CA GLN A 55 -14.76 -1.28 19.45
C GLN A 55 -13.70 -2.37 19.61
N LYS A 56 -13.51 -3.16 18.54
CA LYS A 56 -12.56 -4.28 18.52
C LYS A 56 -11.17 -3.79 18.13
N PHE A 57 -10.16 -4.39 18.73
CA PHE A 57 -8.77 -4.30 18.31
C PHE A 57 -8.57 -5.13 17.03
N LEU A 58 -8.09 -4.48 15.97
CA LEU A 58 -7.97 -5.07 14.65
C LEU A 58 -6.52 -5.46 14.38
N TYR A 59 -6.34 -6.57 13.67
CA TYR A 59 -5.06 -7.03 13.14
C TYR A 59 -4.99 -6.80 11.63
N MET A 60 -3.79 -6.91 11.05
CA MET A 60 -3.57 -6.76 9.60
C MET A 60 -4.56 -7.56 8.74
N GLN A 61 -5.01 -8.74 9.17
CA GLN A 61 -5.94 -9.57 8.38
C GLN A 61 -7.41 -9.12 8.49
N ASP A 62 -7.71 -8.13 9.33
CA ASP A 62 -9.04 -7.55 9.54
C ASP A 62 -9.30 -6.33 8.65
N TRP A 63 -8.23 -5.75 8.09
CA TRP A 63 -8.28 -4.64 7.16
C TRP A 63 -8.41 -5.19 5.73
N TYR A 64 -9.48 -4.85 5.02
CA TYR A 64 -9.62 -5.07 3.59
C TYR A 64 -8.47 -4.44 2.79
N THR A 65 -8.02 -3.24 3.17
CA THR A 65 -6.89 -2.59 2.50
C THR A 65 -5.62 -3.41 2.67
N MET A 66 -5.31 -3.92 3.86
CA MET A 66 -4.08 -4.72 4.03
C MET A 66 -4.23 -6.16 3.51
N LYS A 67 -5.38 -6.79 3.73
CA LYS A 67 -5.62 -8.20 3.36
C LYS A 67 -5.73 -8.40 1.85
N TYR A 68 -6.38 -7.46 1.14
CA TYR A 68 -6.64 -7.58 -0.29
C TYR A 68 -5.99 -6.44 -1.08
N GLY A 69 -6.10 -5.20 -0.61
CA GLY A 69 -5.50 -4.04 -1.28
C GLY A 69 -3.98 -4.18 -1.42
N ASP A 70 -3.27 -4.33 -0.31
CA ASP A 70 -1.81 -4.44 -0.30
C ASP A 70 -1.34 -5.73 -0.96
N VAL A 71 -2.11 -6.81 -0.87
CA VAL A 71 -1.75 -8.11 -1.46
C VAL A 71 -1.91 -8.11 -2.99
N VAL A 72 -2.93 -7.43 -3.51
CA VAL A 72 -3.31 -7.49 -4.94
C VAL A 72 -3.14 -6.15 -5.64
N ALA A 73 -3.79 -5.10 -5.15
CA ALA A 73 -3.79 -3.81 -5.82
C ALA A 73 -2.43 -3.12 -5.79
N VAL A 74 -1.72 -3.12 -4.65
CA VAL A 74 -0.42 -2.44 -4.54
C VAL A 74 0.60 -3.03 -5.52
N PRO A 75 0.77 -4.36 -5.66
CA PRO A 75 1.62 -4.94 -6.70
C PRO A 75 1.24 -4.54 -8.12
N LEU A 76 -0.05 -4.44 -8.44
CA LEU A 76 -0.50 -4.00 -9.78
C LEU A 76 -0.09 -2.55 -10.05
N ILE A 77 -0.23 -1.66 -9.06
CA ILE A 77 0.22 -0.27 -9.15
C ILE A 77 1.75 -0.19 -9.20
N ALA A 78 2.44 -0.96 -8.37
CA ALA A 78 3.90 -1.01 -8.32
C ALA A 78 4.51 -1.53 -9.63
N ASN A 79 3.83 -2.45 -10.32
CA ASN A 79 4.26 -2.93 -11.62
C ASN A 79 4.33 -1.80 -12.66
N VAL A 80 3.43 -0.81 -12.60
CA VAL A 80 3.48 0.38 -13.45
C VAL A 80 4.75 1.18 -13.20
N PHE A 81 5.07 1.44 -11.93
CA PHE A 81 6.29 2.16 -11.57
C PHE A 81 7.56 1.40 -11.98
N VAL A 82 7.61 0.10 -11.75
CA VAL A 82 8.78 -0.71 -12.14
C VAL A 82 8.94 -0.73 -13.67
N HIS A 83 7.85 -0.75 -14.43
CA HIS A 83 7.89 -0.57 -15.87
C HIS A 83 8.51 0.78 -16.26
N LEU A 84 8.12 1.89 -15.61
CA LEU A 84 8.73 3.20 -15.86
C LEU A 84 10.23 3.21 -15.56
N VAL A 85 10.66 2.57 -14.48
CA VAL A 85 12.07 2.51 -14.07
C VAL A 85 12.89 1.74 -15.08
N ILE A 86 12.45 0.54 -15.47
CA ILE A 86 13.19 -0.35 -16.39
C ILE A 86 13.33 0.27 -17.78
N ASN A 87 12.31 1.01 -18.23
CA ASN A 87 12.35 1.72 -19.51
C ASN A 87 13.07 3.08 -19.44
N GLY A 88 13.62 3.45 -18.29
CA GLY A 88 14.40 4.70 -18.14
C GLY A 88 13.57 5.98 -18.16
N TYR A 89 12.25 5.88 -17.97
CA TYR A 89 11.35 7.04 -17.93
C TYR A 89 11.42 7.82 -16.61
N VAL A 90 11.99 7.22 -15.55
CA VAL A 90 12.20 7.88 -14.25
C VAL A 90 13.55 8.61 -14.22
N ASN A 91 13.50 9.92 -14.42
CA ASN A 91 14.69 10.78 -14.38
C ASN A 91 15.12 11.15 -12.95
N VAL A 92 16.26 11.85 -12.82
CA VAL A 92 16.84 12.24 -11.52
C VAL A 92 15.91 13.10 -10.66
N VAL A 93 15.11 13.98 -11.28
CA VAL A 93 14.15 14.83 -10.56
C VAL A 93 13.02 13.98 -10.01
N GLN A 94 12.50 13.04 -10.80
CA GLN A 94 11.45 12.11 -10.36
C GLN A 94 11.94 11.18 -9.24
N TRP A 95 13.18 10.71 -9.29
CA TRP A 95 13.80 9.98 -8.17
C TRP A 95 13.92 10.83 -6.90
N GLY A 96 14.29 12.10 -7.04
CA GLY A 96 14.30 13.05 -5.93
C GLY A 96 12.91 13.24 -5.30
N ILE A 97 11.88 13.43 -6.14
CA ILE A 97 10.47 13.53 -5.71
C ILE A 97 10.06 12.24 -4.98
N PHE A 98 10.35 11.08 -5.56
CA PHE A 98 10.04 9.78 -4.99
C PHE A 98 10.63 9.61 -3.57
N ALA A 99 11.92 9.93 -3.40
CA ALA A 99 12.60 9.79 -2.11
C ALA A 99 12.03 10.76 -1.05
N ILE A 100 11.84 12.02 -1.43
CA ILE A 100 11.31 13.05 -0.53
C ILE A 100 9.87 12.72 -0.12
N LEU A 101 9.00 12.35 -1.06
CA LEU A 101 7.63 11.98 -0.77
C LEU A 101 7.55 10.72 0.10
N SER A 102 8.38 9.71 -0.18
CA SER A 102 8.39 8.48 0.62
C SER A 102 8.71 8.76 2.08
N LEU A 103 9.70 9.62 2.32
CA LEU A 103 10.08 10.02 3.66
C LEU A 103 9.00 10.89 4.34
N ILE A 104 8.50 11.93 3.67
CA ILE A 104 7.47 12.82 4.22
C ILE A 104 6.23 12.02 4.58
N LEU A 105 5.74 11.17 3.69
CA LEU A 105 4.51 10.41 3.93
C LEU A 105 4.68 9.36 5.04
N ALA A 106 5.84 8.70 5.14
CA ALA A 106 6.13 7.80 6.24
C ALA A 106 6.17 8.55 7.59
N VAL A 107 6.86 9.70 7.64
CA VAL A 107 7.01 10.52 8.86
C VAL A 107 5.68 11.16 9.26
N THR A 108 4.92 11.70 8.32
CA THR A 108 3.59 12.26 8.59
C THR A 108 2.62 11.17 9.03
N GLY A 109 2.61 10.02 8.35
CA GLY A 109 1.77 8.87 8.69
C GLY A 109 2.03 8.40 10.12
N ILE A 110 3.29 8.19 10.48
CA ILE A 110 3.62 7.76 11.84
C ILE A 110 3.27 8.83 12.89
N SER A 111 3.51 10.10 12.58
CA SER A 111 3.22 11.20 13.50
C SER A 111 1.73 11.31 13.79
N MET A 112 0.89 11.13 12.76
CA MET A 112 -0.57 11.11 12.92
C MET A 112 -1.03 9.93 13.78
N CYS A 113 -0.45 8.75 13.60
CA CYS A 113 -0.86 7.55 14.32
C CYS A 113 -0.33 7.47 15.76
N LEU A 114 0.69 8.26 16.10
CA LEU A 114 1.19 8.38 17.48
C LEU A 114 0.39 9.37 18.33
N THR A 115 -0.56 10.11 17.74
CA THR A 115 -1.41 11.05 18.47
C THR A 115 -2.31 10.35 19.49
N PRO A 116 -2.70 11.03 20.61
CA PRO A 116 -3.64 10.48 21.58
C PRO A 116 -5.03 10.15 21.01
N GLU A 117 -5.40 10.78 19.89
CA GLU A 117 -6.68 10.61 19.22
C GLU A 117 -6.71 9.39 18.28
N HIS A 118 -5.55 8.80 17.99
CA HIS A 118 -5.47 7.62 17.13
C HIS A 118 -6.15 6.42 17.79
N LYS A 119 -7.02 5.76 17.03
CA LYS A 119 -7.71 4.54 17.48
C LYS A 119 -6.69 3.39 17.55
N PRO A 120 -6.55 2.70 18.70
CA PRO A 120 -5.61 1.60 18.81
C PRO A 120 -5.81 0.49 17.77
N ASP A 121 -4.72 0.07 17.12
CA ASP A 121 -4.67 -0.98 16.11
C ASP A 121 -3.34 -1.76 16.15
N GLN A 122 -3.15 -2.74 15.27
CA GLN A 122 -1.95 -3.56 15.21
C GLN A 122 -0.65 -2.79 14.99
N GLY A 123 -0.70 -1.64 14.32
CA GLY A 123 0.45 -0.77 14.09
C GLY A 123 0.72 0.12 15.29
N PHE A 124 -0.33 0.55 15.97
CA PHE A 124 -0.30 1.54 17.05
C PHE A 124 -1.16 1.06 18.22
N PRO A 125 -0.63 0.15 19.07
CA PRO A 125 -1.45 -0.57 20.06
C PRO A 125 -1.94 0.31 21.21
N SER A 126 -1.35 1.48 21.40
CA SER A 126 -1.80 2.49 22.35
C SER A 126 -1.22 3.86 21.97
N ALA A 127 -1.82 4.95 22.48
CA ALA A 127 -1.33 6.31 22.28
C ALA A 127 0.19 6.43 22.51
N GLY A 128 0.88 7.08 21.57
CA GLY A 128 2.33 7.29 21.61
C GLY A 128 3.18 6.02 21.45
N LYS A 129 2.60 4.86 21.11
CA LYS A 129 3.35 3.62 20.86
C LYS A 129 3.12 3.11 19.46
N ALA A 130 4.20 2.65 18.82
CA ALA A 130 4.18 1.93 17.57
C ALA A 130 4.73 0.52 17.79
N SER A 131 4.02 -0.48 17.26
CA SER A 131 4.47 -1.87 17.22
C SER A 131 5.59 -2.03 16.18
N ILE A 132 6.28 -3.17 16.19
CA ILE A 132 7.28 -3.47 15.15
C ILE A 132 6.62 -3.47 13.76
N GLN A 133 5.41 -4.01 13.66
CA GLN A 133 4.64 -3.99 12.42
C GLN A 133 4.31 -2.55 12.00
N GLY A 134 3.94 -1.67 12.93
CA GLY A 134 3.68 -0.26 12.64
C GLY A 134 4.90 0.45 12.06
N TRP A 135 6.07 0.25 12.67
CA TRP A 135 7.33 0.80 12.17
C TRP A 135 7.70 0.29 10.77
N LEU A 136 7.41 -0.98 10.45
CA LEU A 136 7.62 -1.53 9.11
C LEU A 136 6.58 -1.01 8.10
N HIS A 137 5.34 -0.79 8.54
CA HIS A 137 4.28 -0.35 7.66
C HIS A 137 4.48 1.09 7.18
N MET A 138 5.07 1.98 7.98
CA MET A 138 5.21 3.39 7.60
C MET A 138 6.12 3.63 6.37
N PRO A 139 7.32 3.02 6.26
CA PRO A 139 8.09 3.05 5.02
C PRO A 139 7.35 2.44 3.83
N TYR A 140 6.67 1.31 4.03
CA TYR A 140 5.86 0.67 2.98
C TYR A 140 4.77 1.61 2.46
N PHE A 141 4.04 2.26 3.35
CA PHE A 141 3.02 3.25 3.04
C PHE A 141 3.60 4.42 2.24
N GLY A 142 4.69 5.03 2.71
CA GLY A 142 5.33 6.15 2.03
C GLY A 142 5.83 5.80 0.62
N VAL A 143 6.45 4.63 0.46
CA VAL A 143 6.89 4.11 -0.83
C VAL A 143 5.69 3.85 -1.76
N GLY A 144 4.63 3.21 -1.27
CA GLY A 144 3.43 2.90 -2.06
C GLY A 144 2.77 4.16 -2.64
N TRP A 145 2.62 5.21 -1.84
CA TRP A 145 2.11 6.50 -2.33
C TRP A 145 3.04 7.18 -3.33
N SER A 146 4.35 7.06 -3.14
CA SER A 146 5.34 7.67 -4.03
C SER A 146 5.37 6.96 -5.38
N ILE A 147 5.28 5.63 -5.39
CA ILE A 147 5.07 4.79 -6.58
C ILE A 147 3.84 5.28 -7.36
N GLY A 148 2.70 5.44 -6.68
CA GLY A 148 1.47 5.93 -7.32
C GLY A 148 1.64 7.34 -7.88
N THR A 149 2.29 8.23 -7.15
CA THR A 149 2.51 9.63 -7.57
C THR A 149 3.40 9.71 -8.81
N ILE A 150 4.54 9.01 -8.84
CA ILE A 150 5.42 9.00 -10.02
C ILE A 150 4.71 8.39 -11.23
N SER A 151 3.89 7.36 -11.00
CA SER A 151 3.07 6.76 -12.06
C SER A 151 2.07 7.77 -12.62
N LEU A 152 1.35 8.51 -11.77
CA LEU A 152 0.41 9.54 -12.20
C LEU A 152 1.09 10.71 -12.95
N ILE A 153 2.29 11.11 -12.57
CA ILE A 153 3.07 12.15 -13.28
C ILE A 153 3.43 11.68 -14.69
N ASN A 154 3.81 10.41 -14.86
CA ASN A 154 4.25 9.86 -16.14
C ASN A 154 3.11 9.45 -17.07
N TRP A 155 1.88 9.29 -16.55
CA TRP A 155 0.72 8.97 -17.37
C TRP A 155 0.43 10.02 -18.47
N PRO A 156 0.26 11.32 -18.18
CA PRO A 156 0.01 12.32 -19.22
C PRO A 156 1.20 12.55 -20.18
N LEU A 157 2.39 12.07 -19.83
CA LEU A 157 3.57 12.11 -20.70
C LEU A 157 3.57 11.02 -21.77
N GLY A 158 2.59 10.10 -21.74
CA GLY A 158 2.50 8.99 -22.68
C GLY A 158 3.45 7.84 -22.39
N HIS A 159 4.07 7.81 -21.20
CA HIS A 159 4.97 6.72 -20.78
C HIS A 159 4.23 5.51 -20.18
N ILE A 160 2.90 5.60 -20.05
CA ILE A 160 2.03 4.55 -19.50
C ILE A 160 0.84 4.37 -20.42
N HIS A 161 0.82 3.23 -21.12
CA HIS A 161 -0.25 2.87 -22.05
C HIS A 161 -0.42 1.35 -22.09
N GLY A 162 -1.33 0.89 -22.95
CA GLY A 162 -1.51 -0.54 -23.22
C GLY A 162 -1.84 -1.37 -21.96
N PRO A 163 -1.32 -2.60 -21.85
CA PRO A 163 -1.56 -3.48 -20.71
C PRO A 163 -1.11 -2.89 -19.37
N VAL A 164 0.00 -2.14 -19.34
CA VAL A 164 0.54 -1.54 -18.11
C VAL A 164 -0.43 -0.53 -17.51
N LEU A 165 -1.03 0.32 -18.36
CA LEU A 165 -2.07 1.25 -17.92
C LEU A 165 -3.27 0.52 -17.31
N TRP A 166 -3.77 -0.52 -17.98
CA TRP A 166 -4.93 -1.26 -17.50
C TRP A 166 -4.67 -1.99 -16.18
N LEU A 167 -3.46 -2.50 -15.94
CA LEU A 167 -3.07 -3.06 -14.65
C LEU A 167 -3.07 -2.00 -13.56
N GLY A 168 -2.49 -0.82 -13.82
CA GLY A 168 -2.49 0.29 -12.88
C GLY A 168 -3.90 0.75 -12.49
N LEU A 169 -4.77 0.94 -13.50
CA LEU A 169 -6.17 1.32 -13.29
C LEU A 169 -6.95 0.26 -12.53
N SER A 170 -6.75 -1.02 -12.86
CA SER A 170 -7.40 -2.15 -12.17
C SER A 170 -6.93 -2.24 -10.71
N GLY A 171 -5.64 -2.05 -10.46
CA GLY A 171 -5.08 -1.97 -9.11
C GLY A 171 -5.67 -0.81 -8.32
N GLY A 172 -5.69 0.41 -8.89
CA GLY A 172 -6.28 1.58 -8.25
C GLY A 172 -7.78 1.39 -7.93
N ALA A 173 -8.56 0.89 -8.89
CA ALA A 173 -9.98 0.60 -8.69
C ALA A 173 -10.20 -0.46 -7.60
N PHE A 174 -9.42 -1.54 -7.60
CA PHE A 174 -9.52 -2.58 -6.58
C PHE A 174 -9.15 -2.06 -5.18
N TYR A 175 -8.12 -1.22 -5.08
CA TYR A 175 -7.76 -0.58 -3.80
C TYR A 175 -8.88 0.34 -3.29
N LEU A 176 -9.50 1.11 -4.18
CA LEU A 176 -10.65 1.96 -3.82
C LEU A 176 -11.83 1.13 -3.30
N VAL A 177 -12.12 -0.03 -3.91
CA VAL A 177 -13.14 -0.95 -3.39
C VAL A 177 -12.78 -1.44 -1.98
N CYS A 178 -11.53 -1.79 -1.74
CA CYS A 178 -11.05 -2.19 -0.41
C CYS A 178 -11.22 -1.03 0.59
N LEU A 179 -10.85 0.19 0.21
CA LEU A 179 -11.00 1.38 1.04
C LEU A 179 -12.48 1.68 1.38
N VAL A 180 -13.38 1.57 0.41
CA VAL A 180 -14.82 1.71 0.65
C VAL A 180 -15.34 0.61 1.60
N ALA A 181 -14.82 -0.62 1.48
CA ALA A 181 -15.17 -1.70 2.39
C ALA A 181 -14.73 -1.41 3.84
N GLU A 182 -13.59 -0.76 4.06
CA GLU A 182 -13.16 -0.32 5.40
C GLU A 182 -14.09 0.70 6.03
N PHE A 183 -14.54 1.68 5.25
CA PHE A 183 -15.49 2.67 5.75
C PHE A 183 -16.83 2.01 6.07
N LYS A 184 -17.29 1.07 5.22
CA LYS A 184 -18.55 0.34 5.44
C LYS A 184 -18.48 -0.65 6.61
N SER A 185 -17.31 -1.20 6.94
CA SER A 185 -17.14 -2.08 8.10
C SER A 185 -17.04 -1.33 9.43
N GLY A 186 -16.89 -0.01 9.40
CA GLY A 186 -16.66 0.82 10.60
C GLY A 186 -15.26 0.65 11.17
N ASN A 187 -14.32 0.08 10.41
CA ASN A 187 -12.93 -0.06 10.86
C ASN A 187 -12.28 1.31 11.08
N PHE A 188 -12.62 2.30 10.25
CA PHE A 188 -12.22 3.70 10.39
C PHE A 188 -13.15 4.56 11.24
N ASP A 189 -14.18 4.00 11.89
CA ASP A 189 -15.01 4.78 12.82
C ASP A 189 -14.13 5.37 13.93
N PRO A 190 -14.30 6.66 14.27
CA PRO A 190 -13.62 7.28 15.40
C PRO A 190 -13.82 6.49 16.69
N LEU A 191 -12.89 6.65 17.63
CA LEU A 191 -12.97 5.99 18.93
C LEU A 191 -14.20 6.50 19.71
N LYS A 192 -15.16 5.61 20.00
CA LYS A 192 -16.39 5.91 20.76
C LYS A 192 -16.21 5.47 22.21
N LYS A 193 -15.92 6.43 23.09
CA LYS A 193 -15.83 6.19 24.53
C LYS A 193 -17.21 5.87 25.10
N GLU A 194 -17.29 4.86 25.96
CA GLU A 194 -18.49 4.61 26.75
C GLU A 194 -18.69 5.75 27.78
N PRO A 195 -19.95 6.15 28.03
CA PRO A 195 -20.27 7.11 29.08
C PRO A 195 -19.99 6.57 30.48
#